data_AF-K5VWV1-F1
#
_entry.id   AF-K5VWV1-F1
#
_cell.length_a   1.000
_cell.length_b   1.000
_cell.length_c   1.000
_cell.angle_alpha   90.00
_cell.angle_beta   90.00
_cell.angle_gamma   90.00
#
_symmetry.space_group_name_H-M   'P 1'
#
loop_
_entity.id
_entity.type
_entity.pdbx_description
1 polymer ?
#
loop_
_entity_poly.entity_id
_entity_poly.type
_entity_poly.pdbx_seq_one_letter_code
_entity_poly.pdbx_strand_id
1 'polypeptide(L)'
;MPITLLDIAACFRLCLVLRQVREQLRAKHDERVQAAAEIRKVEERSFVREALATLLVIYGGEAITAPYLQQTPSFMLSGAIPILYVVTQGWVEFMQNVPELSMSSELPLALLDGLTRAYLLCNLIPPAVVSHSSPTIANSPWTLLLTSLVTANGGFLLINMFNFLQPYPLTLSTPPEVLPYGWTTTDIWVAPIITALYATLTHAQPYWTGLHYSALGWIGGASVGEDGVGSVEPVDPEIARAVCAVILAGLFSVRTYKIFAVAEKKPAVKAPSEKVKTQ
;
A
#
# COMPACT_ATOMS: atom_id res chain seq x y z
N MET A 1 -4.81 -19.68 -8.63
CA MET A 1 -4.32 -20.06 -7.28
C MET A 1 -5.53 -20.36 -6.40
N PRO A 2 -5.46 -21.34 -5.49
CA PRO A 2 -6.52 -21.56 -4.52
C PRO A 2 -6.65 -20.35 -3.58
N ILE A 3 -7.88 -19.96 -3.27
CA ILE A 3 -8.16 -18.88 -2.31
C ILE A 3 -7.82 -19.38 -0.91
N THR A 4 -6.98 -18.65 -0.20
CA THR A 4 -6.58 -18.97 1.17
C THR A 4 -7.37 -18.15 2.19
N LEU A 5 -7.34 -18.59 3.47
CA LEU A 5 -7.91 -17.80 4.56
C LEU A 5 -7.23 -16.42 4.70
N LEU A 6 -5.96 -16.32 4.34
CA LEU A 6 -5.22 -15.06 4.33
C LEU A 6 -5.79 -14.09 3.29
N ASP A 7 -6.12 -14.59 2.09
CA ASP A 7 -6.75 -13.78 1.03
C ASP A 7 -8.10 -13.24 1.47
N ILE A 8 -8.92 -14.08 2.13
CA ILE A 8 -10.23 -13.68 2.65
C ILE A 8 -10.07 -12.61 3.74
N ALA A 9 -9.15 -12.83 4.69
CA ALA A 9 -8.89 -11.88 5.77
C ALA A 9 -8.37 -10.53 5.25
N ALA A 10 -7.42 -10.56 4.32
CA ALA A 10 -6.90 -9.36 3.67
C ALA A 10 -7.98 -8.63 2.86
N CYS A 11 -8.80 -9.39 2.13
CA CYS A 11 -9.92 -8.86 1.34
C CYS A 11 -10.95 -8.14 2.22
N PHE A 12 -11.41 -8.83 3.27
CA PHE A 12 -12.37 -8.28 4.22
C PHE A 12 -11.82 -7.04 4.93
N ARG A 13 -10.56 -7.08 5.38
CA ARG A 13 -9.90 -5.94 6.01
C ARG A 13 -9.82 -4.74 5.08
N LEU A 14 -9.41 -4.93 3.83
CA LEU A 14 -9.32 -3.82 2.88
C LEU A 14 -10.69 -3.17 2.66
N CYS A 15 -11.73 -3.98 2.41
CA CYS A 15 -13.09 -3.48 2.20
C CYS A 15 -13.60 -2.70 3.42
N LEU A 16 -13.39 -3.24 4.63
CA LEU A 16 -13.75 -2.57 5.88
C LEU A 16 -13.08 -1.20 6.03
N VAL A 17 -11.77 -1.12 5.77
CA VAL A 17 -11.04 0.14 5.94
C VAL A 17 -11.40 1.17 4.90
N LEU A 18 -11.63 0.76 3.65
CA LEU A 18 -12.13 1.69 2.65
C LEU A 18 -13.48 2.26 3.06
N ARG A 19 -14.36 1.44 3.65
CA ARG A 19 -15.61 1.94 4.23
C ARG A 19 -15.39 2.89 5.41
N GLN A 20 -14.54 2.54 6.38
CA GLN A 20 -14.21 3.41 7.51
C GLN A 20 -13.65 4.76 7.06
N VAL A 21 -12.71 4.76 6.12
CA VAL A 21 -12.11 5.99 5.57
C VAL A 21 -13.18 6.84 4.87
N ARG A 22 -14.08 6.24 4.09
CA ARG A 22 -15.20 6.97 3.47
C ARG A 22 -16.12 7.60 4.50
N GLU A 23 -16.49 6.87 5.55
CA GLU A 23 -17.34 7.37 6.62
C GLU A 23 -16.68 8.54 7.37
N GLN A 24 -15.39 8.44 7.67
CA GLN A 24 -14.62 9.54 8.28
C GLN A 24 -14.50 10.76 7.37
N LEU A 25 -14.26 10.56 6.06
CA LEU A 25 -14.21 11.66 5.10
C LEU A 25 -15.56 12.35 4.96
N ARG A 26 -16.65 11.59 5.02
CA ARG A 26 -18.01 12.15 5.01
C ARG A 26 -18.29 12.96 6.28
N ALA A 27 -17.98 12.42 7.46
CA ALA A 27 -18.14 13.16 8.71
C ALA A 27 -17.36 14.49 8.70
N LYS A 28 -16.10 14.47 8.25
CA LYS A 28 -15.28 15.69 8.08
C LYS A 28 -15.84 16.66 7.06
N HIS A 29 -16.44 16.17 5.97
CA HIS A 29 -17.12 17.01 4.99
C HIS A 29 -18.32 17.71 5.62
N ASP A 30 -19.14 16.97 6.36
CA ASP A 30 -20.33 17.50 7.04
C ASP A 30 -19.95 18.56 8.08
N GLU A 31 -18.87 18.35 8.85
CA GLU A 31 -18.30 19.36 9.77
C GLU A 31 -17.88 20.64 9.02
N ARG A 32 -17.25 20.52 7.86
CA ARG A 32 -16.81 21.68 7.05
C ARG A 32 -17.97 22.42 6.42
N VAL A 33 -19.03 21.71 6.03
CA VAL A 33 -20.27 22.31 5.52
C VAL A 33 -20.95 23.11 6.64
N GLN A 34 -21.04 22.54 7.85
CA GLN A 34 -21.56 23.25 9.03
C GLN A 34 -20.73 24.50 9.36
N ALA A 35 -19.41 24.44 9.19
CA ALA A 35 -18.51 25.57 9.35
C ALA A 35 -18.51 26.57 8.18
N ALA A 36 -19.38 26.40 7.18
CA ALA A 36 -19.44 27.19 5.94
C ALA A 36 -18.10 27.25 5.14
N ALA A 37 -17.19 26.30 5.40
CA ALA A 37 -15.92 26.18 4.71
C ALA A 37 -16.00 25.32 3.44
N GLU A 38 -17.12 24.63 3.24
CA GLU A 38 -17.35 23.71 2.13
C GLU A 38 -18.79 23.84 1.62
N ILE A 39 -18.97 23.91 0.30
CA ILE A 39 -20.27 24.18 -0.35
C ILE A 39 -20.67 23.00 -1.27
N ARG A 40 -19.75 22.07 -1.54
CA ARG A 40 -20.00 20.96 -2.47
C ARG A 40 -21.11 20.05 -1.95
N LYS A 41 -22.02 19.68 -2.86
CA LYS A 41 -23.10 18.75 -2.59
C LYS A 41 -22.57 17.33 -2.42
N VAL A 42 -23.07 16.65 -1.41
CA VAL A 42 -22.82 15.22 -1.19
C VAL A 42 -23.54 14.43 -2.29
N GLU A 43 -22.81 13.51 -2.93
CA GLU A 43 -23.33 12.58 -3.91
C GLU A 43 -24.02 11.40 -3.23
N GLU A 44 -25.00 10.81 -3.92
CA GLU A 44 -25.62 9.56 -3.47
C GLU A 44 -24.58 8.42 -3.46
N ARG A 45 -24.71 7.50 -2.49
CA ARG A 45 -23.80 6.35 -2.41
C ARG A 45 -23.99 5.45 -3.63
N SER A 46 -22.89 5.11 -4.28
CA SER A 46 -22.88 4.24 -5.45
C SER A 46 -22.02 3.02 -5.18
N PHE A 47 -22.65 1.84 -5.11
CA PHE A 47 -21.94 0.57 -4.94
C PHE A 47 -20.87 0.36 -6.03
N VAL A 48 -21.15 0.78 -7.26
CA VAL A 48 -20.19 0.66 -8.37
C VAL A 48 -18.94 1.49 -8.10
N ARG A 49 -19.08 2.72 -7.62
CA ARG A 49 -17.94 3.57 -7.24
C ARG A 49 -17.12 2.92 -6.13
N GLU A 50 -17.78 2.31 -5.16
CA GLU A 50 -17.14 1.66 -4.02
C GLU A 50 -16.39 0.39 -4.43
N ALA A 51 -17.01 -0.46 -5.25
CA ALA A 51 -16.37 -1.65 -5.82
C ALA A 51 -15.19 -1.29 -6.73
N LEU A 52 -15.34 -0.27 -7.58
CA LEU A 52 -14.25 0.24 -8.42
C LEU A 52 -13.12 0.82 -7.58
N ALA A 53 -13.42 1.54 -6.49
CA ALA A 53 -12.38 2.02 -5.59
C ALA A 53 -11.57 0.87 -4.99
N THR A 54 -12.25 -0.18 -4.51
CA THR A 54 -11.59 -1.36 -3.95
C THR A 54 -10.71 -2.06 -5.00
N LEU A 55 -11.24 -2.30 -6.21
CA LEU A 55 -10.47 -2.90 -7.30
C LEU A 55 -9.28 -2.03 -7.74
N LEU A 56 -9.45 -0.72 -7.75
CA LEU A 56 -8.39 0.23 -8.10
C LEU A 56 -7.27 0.21 -7.06
N VAL A 57 -7.58 0.07 -5.77
CA VAL A 57 -6.53 -0.07 -4.73
C VAL A 57 -5.67 -1.32 -4.97
N ILE A 58 -6.30 -2.45 -5.31
CA ILE A 58 -5.61 -3.74 -5.44
C ILE A 58 -4.84 -3.82 -6.76
N TYR A 59 -5.50 -3.46 -7.86
CA TYR A 59 -5.02 -3.71 -9.21
C TYR A 59 -4.54 -2.45 -9.92
N GLY A 60 -4.74 -1.25 -9.38
CA GLY A 60 -4.39 0.00 -10.06
C GLY A 60 -2.91 0.11 -10.39
N GLY A 61 -2.04 -0.41 -9.52
CA GLY A 61 -0.60 -0.47 -9.80
C GLY A 61 -0.26 -1.49 -10.89
N GLU A 62 -0.79 -2.70 -10.81
CA GLU A 62 -0.60 -3.75 -11.82
C GLU A 62 -1.16 -3.36 -13.19
N ALA A 63 -2.32 -2.71 -13.22
CA ALA A 63 -2.96 -2.21 -14.44
C ALA A 63 -2.09 -1.19 -15.18
N ILE A 64 -1.20 -0.49 -14.46
CA ILE A 64 -0.19 0.37 -15.06
C ILE A 64 1.03 -0.47 -15.46
N THR A 65 1.62 -1.24 -14.54
CA THR A 65 2.94 -1.86 -14.76
C THR A 65 2.92 -3.05 -15.72
N ALA A 66 1.90 -3.90 -15.69
CA ALA A 66 1.86 -5.10 -16.52
C ALA A 66 1.90 -4.79 -18.03
N PRO A 67 1.12 -3.82 -18.58
CA PRO A 67 1.25 -3.41 -19.98
C PRO A 67 2.64 -2.91 -20.36
N TYR A 68 3.31 -2.14 -19.48
CA TYR A 68 4.68 -1.67 -19.72
C TYR A 68 5.70 -2.82 -19.73
N LEU A 69 5.43 -3.89 -18.98
CA LEU A 69 6.22 -5.13 -18.99
C LEU A 69 5.77 -6.12 -20.08
N GLN A 70 4.84 -5.73 -20.96
CA GLN A 70 4.24 -6.59 -21.98
C GLN A 70 3.59 -7.86 -21.40
N GLN A 71 3.09 -7.76 -20.17
CA GLN A 71 2.40 -8.83 -19.45
C GLN A 71 0.90 -8.54 -19.39
N THR A 72 0.10 -9.59 -19.37
CA THR A 72 -1.35 -9.48 -19.15
C THR A 72 -1.61 -9.33 -17.64
N PRO A 73 -2.35 -8.31 -17.19
CA PRO A 73 -2.70 -8.17 -15.78
C PRO A 73 -3.43 -9.41 -15.23
N SER A 74 -3.12 -9.80 -14.00
CA SER A 74 -3.62 -11.02 -13.35
C SER A 74 -5.14 -11.10 -13.29
N PHE A 75 -5.81 -9.96 -13.06
CA PHE A 75 -7.27 -9.86 -13.01
C PHE A 75 -7.96 -10.12 -14.36
N MET A 76 -7.24 -9.98 -15.48
CA MET A 76 -7.75 -10.33 -16.80
C MET A 76 -7.63 -11.83 -17.09
N LEU A 77 -6.68 -12.51 -16.45
CA LEU A 77 -6.51 -13.96 -16.56
C LEU A 77 -7.48 -14.72 -15.64
N SER A 78 -7.80 -14.16 -14.48
CA SER A 78 -8.72 -14.77 -13.52
C SER A 78 -9.63 -13.73 -12.85
N GLY A 79 -10.93 -13.89 -13.04
CA GLY A 79 -11.96 -13.08 -12.36
C GLY A 79 -12.25 -13.49 -10.92
N ALA A 80 -11.64 -14.58 -10.42
CA ALA A 80 -11.98 -15.11 -9.09
C ALA A 80 -11.67 -14.13 -7.95
N ILE A 81 -10.49 -13.51 -7.95
CA ILE A 81 -10.09 -12.55 -6.93
C ILE A 81 -10.86 -11.22 -7.08
N PRO A 82 -11.03 -10.64 -8.29
CA PRO A 82 -11.92 -9.48 -8.47
C PRO A 82 -13.34 -9.72 -7.94
N ILE A 83 -13.94 -10.88 -8.25
CA ILE A 83 -15.28 -11.24 -7.75
C ILE A 83 -15.29 -11.35 -6.23
N LEU A 84 -14.26 -11.98 -5.62
CA LEU A 84 -14.12 -12.06 -4.16
C LEU A 84 -14.14 -10.66 -3.53
N TYR A 85 -13.40 -9.69 -4.08
CA TYR A 85 -13.40 -8.31 -3.59
C TYR A 85 -14.73 -7.60 -3.78
N VAL A 86 -15.40 -7.77 -4.92
CA VAL A 86 -16.71 -7.15 -5.16
C VAL A 86 -17.78 -7.72 -4.21
N VAL A 87 -17.79 -9.03 -4.00
CA VAL A 87 -18.73 -9.70 -3.07
C VAL A 87 -18.45 -9.26 -1.63
N THR A 88 -17.18 -9.25 -1.23
CA THR A 88 -16.78 -8.83 0.12
C THR A 88 -17.08 -7.35 0.35
N GLN A 89 -16.90 -6.50 -0.66
CA GLN A 89 -17.32 -5.09 -0.60
C GLN A 89 -18.83 -4.98 -0.39
N GLY A 90 -19.63 -5.74 -1.13
CA GLY A 90 -21.09 -5.75 -0.97
C GLY A 90 -21.53 -6.21 0.42
N TRP A 91 -20.85 -7.23 0.97
CA TRP A 91 -21.11 -7.68 2.34
C TRP A 91 -20.72 -6.61 3.36
N VAL A 92 -19.53 -6.00 3.23
CA VAL A 92 -19.12 -4.92 4.11
C VAL A 92 -20.12 -3.78 4.08
N GLU A 93 -20.64 -3.36 2.92
CA GLU A 93 -21.67 -2.32 2.82
C GLU A 93 -23.00 -2.70 3.47
N PHE A 94 -23.35 -3.99 3.49
CA PHE A 94 -24.56 -4.46 4.16
C PHE A 94 -24.49 -4.35 5.69
N MET A 95 -23.30 -4.24 6.28
CA MET A 95 -23.16 -4.08 7.73
C MET A 95 -23.74 -2.74 8.20
N GLN A 96 -24.56 -2.74 9.25
CA GLN A 96 -25.17 -1.50 9.73
C GLN A 96 -24.15 -0.59 10.42
N ASN A 97 -23.26 -1.17 11.22
CA ASN A 97 -22.25 -0.46 11.99
C ASN A 97 -20.87 -0.99 11.64
N VAL A 98 -19.95 -0.09 11.33
CA VAL A 98 -18.53 -0.42 11.17
C VAL A 98 -17.78 0.14 12.37
N PRO A 99 -16.87 -0.64 12.99
CA PRO A 99 -16.05 -0.12 14.08
C PRO A 99 -15.29 1.13 13.66
N GLU A 100 -15.13 2.09 14.55
CA GLU A 100 -14.28 3.24 14.28
C GLU A 100 -12.79 2.85 14.28
N LEU A 101 -12.00 3.53 13.44
CA LEU A 101 -10.56 3.38 13.41
C LEU A 101 -9.97 3.79 14.76
N SER A 102 -9.34 2.85 15.45
CA SER A 102 -8.75 3.04 16.77
C SER A 102 -7.37 2.39 16.84
N MET A 103 -6.52 2.86 17.76
CA MET A 103 -5.16 2.32 17.89
C MET A 103 -5.15 0.81 18.19
N SER A 104 -6.10 0.33 19.01
CA SER A 104 -6.20 -1.08 19.40
C SER A 104 -6.59 -1.99 18.24
N SER A 105 -7.39 -1.49 17.30
CA SER A 105 -7.76 -2.24 16.09
C SER A 105 -6.69 -2.12 15.00
N GLU A 106 -6.13 -0.94 14.80
CA GLU A 106 -5.22 -0.69 13.69
C GLU A 106 -3.80 -1.24 13.90
N LEU A 107 -3.32 -1.35 15.14
CA LEU A 107 -1.96 -1.81 15.41
C LEU A 107 -1.75 -3.30 15.02
N PRO A 108 -2.59 -4.26 15.43
CA PRO A 108 -2.49 -5.65 14.95
C PRO A 108 -2.65 -5.76 13.43
N LEU A 109 -3.51 -4.91 12.85
CA LEU A 109 -3.80 -4.92 11.41
C LEU A 109 -2.63 -4.35 10.60
N ALA A 110 -1.86 -3.41 11.14
CA ALA A 110 -0.61 -2.92 10.55
C ALA A 110 0.44 -4.02 10.42
N LEU A 111 0.44 -4.99 11.34
CA LEU A 111 1.29 -6.17 11.29
C LEU A 111 0.90 -7.07 10.10
N LEU A 112 -0.40 -7.34 9.96
CA LEU A 112 -0.94 -8.12 8.83
C LEU A 112 -0.72 -7.42 7.47
N ASP A 113 -0.86 -6.09 7.42
CA ASP A 113 -0.53 -5.26 6.26
C ASP A 113 0.95 -5.44 5.87
N GLY A 114 1.85 -5.44 6.86
CA GLY A 114 3.27 -5.70 6.63
C GLY A 114 3.54 -7.09 6.01
N LEU A 115 2.86 -8.13 6.51
CA LEU A 115 3.00 -9.51 6.01
C LEU A 115 2.49 -9.64 4.56
N THR A 116 1.29 -9.14 4.30
CA THR A 116 0.65 -9.24 2.97
C THR A 116 1.39 -8.37 1.95
N ARG A 117 1.89 -7.20 2.35
CA ARG A 117 2.72 -6.37 1.48
C ARG A 117 4.10 -6.96 1.21
N ALA A 118 4.69 -7.69 2.17
CA ALA A 118 5.92 -8.43 1.92
C ALA A 118 5.73 -9.51 0.85
N TYR A 119 4.58 -10.22 0.87
CA TYR A 119 4.26 -11.18 -0.17
C TYR A 119 4.18 -10.53 -1.56
N LEU A 120 3.52 -9.37 -1.69
CA LEU A 120 3.48 -8.61 -2.95
C LEU A 120 4.90 -8.21 -3.42
N LEU A 121 5.71 -7.63 -2.52
CA LEU A 121 7.03 -7.07 -2.85
C LEU A 121 8.12 -8.13 -3.06
N CYS A 122 7.99 -9.31 -2.49
CA CYS A 122 8.98 -10.38 -2.58
C CYS A 122 8.57 -11.49 -3.59
N ASN A 123 7.28 -11.83 -3.69
CA ASN A 123 6.86 -13.03 -4.41
C ASN A 123 6.10 -12.72 -5.70
N LEU A 124 5.52 -11.53 -5.85
CA LEU A 124 4.76 -11.18 -7.06
C LEU A 124 5.57 -10.27 -7.98
N ILE A 125 6.10 -9.17 -7.44
CA ILE A 125 6.80 -8.17 -8.25
C ILE A 125 8.15 -8.68 -8.79
N PRO A 126 9.05 -9.28 -7.99
CA PRO A 126 10.35 -9.68 -8.50
C PRO A 126 10.26 -10.70 -9.63
N PRO A 127 9.46 -11.81 -9.52
CA PRO A 127 9.27 -12.73 -10.63
C PRO A 127 8.74 -12.08 -11.90
N ALA A 128 7.83 -11.11 -11.80
CA ALA A 128 7.29 -10.39 -12.96
C ALA A 128 8.39 -9.66 -13.75
N VAL A 129 9.45 -9.19 -13.09
CA VAL A 129 10.57 -8.51 -13.74
C VAL A 129 11.66 -9.49 -14.17
N VAL A 130 12.11 -10.39 -13.29
CA VAL A 130 13.27 -11.26 -13.56
C VAL A 130 12.98 -12.37 -14.56
N SER A 131 11.71 -12.78 -14.71
CA SER A 131 11.30 -13.76 -15.73
C SER A 131 11.06 -13.16 -17.12
N HIS A 132 11.30 -11.85 -17.28
CA HIS A 132 11.08 -11.15 -18.53
C HIS A 132 12.04 -11.68 -19.63
N SER A 133 11.53 -11.85 -20.85
CA SER A 133 12.29 -12.42 -21.98
C SER A 133 13.49 -11.56 -22.40
N SER A 134 13.37 -10.24 -22.30
CA SER A 134 14.46 -9.29 -22.54
C SER A 134 15.43 -9.21 -21.35
N PRO A 135 16.72 -9.53 -21.53
CA PRO A 135 17.73 -9.46 -20.46
C PRO A 135 17.99 -8.03 -19.98
N THR A 136 17.75 -7.02 -20.82
CA THR A 136 17.87 -5.60 -20.43
C THR A 136 16.85 -5.22 -19.37
N ILE A 137 15.65 -5.81 -19.42
CA ILE A 137 14.59 -5.59 -18.43
C ILE A 137 14.81 -6.50 -17.23
N ALA A 138 15.06 -7.79 -17.47
CA ALA A 138 15.21 -8.79 -16.41
C ALA A 138 16.40 -8.53 -15.47
N ASN A 139 17.48 -7.91 -15.96
CA ASN A 139 18.66 -7.58 -15.15
C ASN A 139 18.73 -6.12 -14.70
N SER A 140 17.73 -5.29 -15.05
CA SER A 140 17.72 -3.87 -14.68
C SER A 140 17.22 -3.67 -13.24
N PRO A 141 18.05 -3.16 -12.31
CA PRO A 141 17.60 -2.86 -10.96
C PRO A 141 16.55 -1.75 -10.96
N TRP A 142 16.66 -0.77 -11.87
CA TRP A 142 15.68 0.31 -11.99
C TRP A 142 14.30 -0.18 -12.39
N THR A 143 14.22 -1.15 -13.30
CA THR A 143 12.94 -1.75 -13.68
C THR A 143 12.28 -2.39 -12.47
N LEU A 144 13.05 -3.12 -11.65
CA LEU A 144 12.55 -3.75 -10.42
C LEU A 144 12.05 -2.70 -9.41
N LEU A 145 12.82 -1.65 -9.17
CA LEU A 145 12.46 -0.59 -8.21
C LEU A 145 11.25 0.24 -8.68
N LEU A 146 11.19 0.60 -9.96
CA LEU A 146 10.06 1.35 -10.50
C LEU A 146 8.79 0.49 -10.55
N THR A 147 8.91 -0.77 -10.95
CA THR A 147 7.78 -1.71 -10.96
C THR A 147 7.23 -1.89 -9.55
N SER A 148 8.10 -2.06 -8.54
CA SER A 148 7.64 -2.19 -7.16
C SER A 148 6.99 -0.91 -6.62
N LEU A 149 7.57 0.26 -6.91
CA LEU A 149 7.00 1.55 -6.54
C LEU A 149 5.59 1.72 -7.11
N VAL A 150 5.42 1.53 -8.42
CA VAL A 150 4.14 1.75 -9.11
C VAL A 150 3.13 0.66 -8.78
N THR A 151 3.54 -0.62 -8.76
CA THR A 151 2.62 -1.73 -8.47
C THR A 151 2.06 -1.65 -7.05
N ALA A 152 2.90 -1.32 -6.06
CA ALA A 152 2.47 -1.28 -4.66
C ALA A 152 1.71 0.01 -4.27
N ASN A 153 1.89 1.12 -4.98
CA ASN A 153 1.30 2.41 -4.60
C ASN A 153 0.33 2.99 -5.63
N GLY A 154 0.34 2.50 -6.88
CA GLY A 154 -0.44 3.06 -7.99
C GLY A 154 -1.94 3.10 -7.70
N GLY A 155 -2.48 2.09 -7.01
CA GLY A 155 -3.89 2.06 -6.63
C GLY A 155 -4.29 3.25 -5.75
N PHE A 156 -3.61 3.46 -4.62
CA PHE A 156 -3.89 4.58 -3.73
C PHE A 156 -3.60 5.95 -4.38
N LEU A 157 -2.57 6.06 -5.22
CA LEU A 157 -2.30 7.28 -5.98
C LEU A 157 -3.48 7.64 -6.88
N LEU A 158 -4.04 6.68 -7.61
CA LEU A 158 -5.20 6.92 -8.49
C LEU A 158 -6.47 7.22 -7.68
N ILE A 159 -6.68 6.53 -6.55
CA ILE A 159 -7.78 6.80 -5.62
C ILE A 159 -7.77 8.25 -5.14
N ASN A 160 -6.60 8.73 -4.69
CA ASN A 160 -6.41 10.09 -4.22
C ASN A 160 -6.53 11.11 -5.36
N MET A 161 -5.96 10.78 -6.53
CA MET A 161 -6.00 11.66 -7.70
C MET A 161 -7.42 11.91 -8.21
N PHE A 162 -8.29 10.90 -8.19
CA PHE A 162 -9.68 11.01 -8.63
C PHE A 162 -10.69 11.24 -7.49
N ASN A 163 -10.21 11.38 -6.24
CA ASN A 163 -11.06 11.55 -5.05
C ASN A 163 -12.12 10.44 -4.87
N PHE A 164 -11.76 9.18 -5.16
CA PHE A 164 -12.71 8.06 -5.13
C PHE A 164 -13.42 7.89 -3.78
N LEU A 165 -12.73 8.22 -2.67
CA LEU A 165 -13.26 8.05 -1.31
C LEU A 165 -13.99 9.29 -0.76
N GLN A 166 -13.99 10.40 -1.50
CA GLN A 166 -14.67 11.63 -1.06
C GLN A 166 -16.19 11.54 -1.28
N PRO A 167 -17.01 12.22 -0.46
CA PRO A 167 -18.47 12.13 -0.54
C PRO A 167 -19.10 12.95 -1.68
N TYR A 168 -18.31 13.59 -2.54
CA TYR A 168 -18.76 14.44 -3.64
C TYR A 168 -18.32 13.86 -5.00
N PRO A 169 -18.80 14.40 -6.14
CA PRO A 169 -18.47 13.89 -7.47
C PRO A 169 -16.97 13.77 -7.71
N LEU A 170 -16.57 12.81 -8.55
CA LEU A 170 -15.16 12.59 -8.88
C LEU A 170 -14.55 13.88 -9.46
N THR A 171 -13.50 14.35 -8.82
CA THR A 171 -12.72 15.51 -9.26
C THR A 171 -11.27 15.14 -9.33
N LEU A 172 -10.57 15.64 -10.35
CA LEU A 172 -9.13 15.52 -10.43
C LEU A 172 -8.48 16.43 -9.39
N SER A 173 -7.63 15.88 -8.53
CA SER A 173 -6.81 16.62 -7.59
C SER A 173 -5.39 16.10 -7.55
N THR A 174 -4.45 16.95 -7.14
CA THR A 174 -3.09 16.51 -6.86
C THR A 174 -3.09 15.56 -5.67
N PRO A 175 -2.63 14.30 -5.82
CA PRO A 175 -2.61 13.35 -4.73
C PRO A 175 -1.64 13.81 -3.63
N PRO A 176 -1.93 13.55 -2.33
CA PRO A 176 -1.09 13.99 -1.21
C PRO A 176 0.38 13.59 -1.32
N GLU A 177 0.64 12.44 -1.96
CA GLU A 177 1.96 11.88 -2.19
C GLU A 177 2.86 12.78 -3.06
N VAL A 178 2.25 13.57 -3.95
CA VAL A 178 2.95 14.49 -4.88
C VAL A 178 3.03 15.92 -4.30
N LEU A 179 2.28 16.22 -3.24
CA LEU A 179 2.38 17.50 -2.54
C LEU A 179 3.70 17.61 -1.76
N PRO A 180 4.11 18.82 -1.34
CA PRO A 180 5.31 19.02 -0.54
C PRO A 180 5.33 18.10 0.69
N TYR A 181 6.45 17.39 0.89
CA TYR A 181 6.65 16.35 1.91
C TYR A 181 5.81 15.08 1.77
N GLY A 182 4.93 14.96 0.76
CA GLY A 182 4.15 13.74 0.50
C GLY A 182 5.02 12.50 0.31
N TRP A 183 6.16 12.67 -0.38
CA TRP A 183 7.18 11.64 -0.60
C TRP A 183 7.77 11.04 0.68
N THR A 184 7.64 11.71 1.82
CA THR A 184 8.13 11.19 3.12
C THR A 184 7.24 10.08 3.69
N THR A 185 6.03 9.91 3.15
CA THR A 185 5.09 8.86 3.55
C THR A 185 5.72 7.49 3.38
N THR A 186 5.70 6.69 4.44
CA THR A 186 6.32 5.35 4.48
C THR A 186 5.89 4.47 3.32
N ASP A 187 4.63 4.52 2.91
CA ASP A 187 4.08 3.71 1.81
C ASP A 187 4.85 3.85 0.49
N ILE A 188 5.27 5.07 0.15
CA ILE A 188 5.86 5.37 -1.14
C ILE A 188 7.23 4.69 -1.25
N TRP A 189 8.14 5.02 -0.33
CA TRP A 189 9.53 4.59 -0.44
C TRP A 189 9.78 3.18 0.10
N VAL A 190 8.90 2.64 0.97
CA VAL A 190 9.14 1.31 1.54
C VAL A 190 9.06 0.20 0.49
N ALA A 191 8.21 0.35 -0.53
CA ALA A 191 8.06 -0.63 -1.60
C ALA A 191 9.38 -0.89 -2.36
N PRO A 192 10.04 0.12 -2.95
CA PRO A 192 11.32 -0.09 -3.62
C PRO A 192 12.43 -0.51 -2.64
N ILE A 193 12.46 0.02 -1.41
CA ILE A 193 13.51 -0.36 -0.43
C ILE A 193 13.41 -1.84 -0.04
N ILE A 194 12.22 -2.34 0.25
CA ILE A 194 12.04 -3.74 0.65
C ILE A 194 12.27 -4.68 -0.54
N THR A 195 11.86 -4.27 -1.74
CA THR A 195 12.16 -5.03 -2.97
C THR A 195 13.67 -5.08 -3.21
N ALA A 196 14.39 -3.97 -3.03
CA ALA A 196 15.85 -3.92 -3.11
C ALA A 196 16.52 -4.82 -2.08
N LEU A 197 16.04 -4.79 -0.82
CA LEU A 197 16.54 -5.64 0.25
C LEU A 197 16.36 -7.12 -0.09
N TYR A 198 15.15 -7.52 -0.50
CA TYR A 198 14.86 -8.88 -0.92
C TYR A 198 15.75 -9.32 -2.08
N ALA A 199 15.89 -8.48 -3.11
CA ALA A 199 16.73 -8.77 -4.27
C ALA A 199 18.22 -8.87 -3.92
N THR A 200 18.69 -8.07 -2.96
CA THR A 200 20.06 -8.13 -2.41
C THR A 200 20.30 -9.43 -1.68
N LEU A 201 19.39 -9.83 -0.80
CA LEU A 201 19.53 -11.08 -0.03
C LEU A 201 19.49 -12.31 -0.93
N THR A 202 18.59 -12.33 -1.93
CA THR A 202 18.34 -13.50 -2.80
C THR A 202 19.15 -13.52 -4.09
N HIS A 203 19.95 -12.47 -4.36
CA HIS A 203 20.71 -12.30 -5.60
C HIS A 203 19.82 -12.30 -6.85
N ALA A 204 18.63 -11.68 -6.77
CA ALA A 204 17.63 -11.74 -7.82
C ALA A 204 18.09 -11.18 -9.18
N GLN A 205 19.08 -10.28 -9.20
CA GLN A 205 19.74 -9.78 -10.41
C GLN A 205 21.24 -9.57 -10.13
N PRO A 206 22.13 -9.62 -11.15
CA PRO A 206 23.58 -9.51 -10.97
C PRO A 206 24.05 -8.26 -10.21
N TYR A 207 23.35 -7.13 -10.38
CA TYR A 207 23.64 -5.90 -9.66
C TYR A 207 23.55 -6.08 -8.13
N TRP A 208 22.51 -6.79 -7.68
CA TRP A 208 22.23 -6.99 -6.26
C TRP A 208 23.21 -7.95 -5.60
N THR A 209 23.75 -8.93 -6.33
CA THR A 209 24.85 -9.78 -5.88
C THR A 209 26.08 -8.95 -5.52
N GLY A 210 26.49 -8.04 -6.40
CA GLY A 210 27.63 -7.15 -6.14
C GLY A 210 27.38 -6.21 -4.95
N LEU A 211 26.14 -5.75 -4.77
CA LEU A 211 25.75 -4.95 -3.61
C LEU A 211 25.80 -5.76 -2.31
N HIS A 212 25.29 -7.00 -2.31
CA HIS A 212 25.31 -7.89 -1.14
C HIS A 212 26.75 -8.19 -0.69
N TYR A 213 27.62 -8.49 -1.67
CA TYR A 213 29.04 -8.68 -1.41
C TYR A 213 29.69 -7.45 -0.78
N SER A 214 29.47 -6.27 -1.37
CA SER A 214 30.06 -5.02 -0.87
C SER A 214 29.57 -4.67 0.54
N ALA A 215 28.28 -4.89 0.82
CA ALA A 215 27.68 -4.64 2.12
C ALA A 215 28.23 -5.56 3.23
N LEU A 216 28.33 -6.88 2.96
CA LEU A 216 28.89 -7.82 3.94
C LEU A 216 30.42 -7.73 4.06
N GLY A 217 31.11 -7.35 2.99
CA GLY A 217 32.54 -7.05 3.02
C GLY A 217 32.88 -5.94 4.03
N TRP A 218 32.03 -4.92 4.16
CA TRP A 218 32.19 -3.86 5.16
C TRP A 218 31.91 -4.32 6.60
N ILE A 219 31.04 -5.31 6.79
CA ILE A 219 30.66 -5.84 8.10
C ILE A 219 31.61 -6.96 8.55
N GLY A 220 32.60 -7.33 7.72
CA GLY A 220 33.55 -8.41 8.00
C GLY A 220 32.96 -9.81 7.80
N GLY A 221 31.82 -9.92 7.13
CA GLY A 221 31.11 -11.18 6.88
C GLY A 221 31.40 -11.83 5.53
N ALA A 222 32.23 -11.21 4.68
CA ALA A 222 32.63 -11.80 3.41
C ALA A 222 33.74 -12.84 3.63
N SER A 223 33.47 -14.11 3.31
CA SER A 223 34.49 -15.13 3.19
C SER A 223 35.23 -14.97 1.84
N VAL A 224 36.55 -15.09 1.87
CA VAL A 224 37.36 -15.20 0.66
C VAL A 224 37.23 -16.64 0.16
N GLY A 225 36.66 -16.83 -1.03
CA GLY A 225 36.59 -18.14 -1.68
C GLY A 225 37.96 -18.63 -2.14
N GLU A 226 38.05 -19.91 -2.55
CA GLU A 226 39.30 -20.53 -3.04
C GLU A 226 39.92 -19.79 -4.25
N ASP A 227 39.11 -19.03 -5.00
CA ASP A 227 39.54 -18.25 -6.16
C ASP A 227 40.05 -16.83 -5.81
N GLY A 228 40.11 -16.48 -4.52
CA GLY A 228 40.50 -15.13 -4.06
C GLY A 228 39.44 -14.05 -4.30
N VAL A 229 38.33 -14.38 -4.96
CA VAL A 229 37.14 -13.54 -5.09
C VAL A 229 36.21 -13.90 -3.94
N GLY A 230 35.93 -12.95 -3.04
CA GLY A 230 34.98 -13.22 -1.98
C GLY A 230 33.58 -13.44 -2.55
N SER A 231 32.90 -14.50 -2.11
CA SER A 231 31.57 -14.86 -2.58
C SER A 231 30.64 -15.00 -1.39
N VAL A 232 29.56 -14.23 -1.39
CA VAL A 232 28.47 -14.36 -0.40
C VAL A 232 27.41 -15.28 -0.99
N GLU A 233 26.97 -16.29 -0.25
CA GLU A 233 25.88 -17.16 -0.70
C GLU A 233 24.54 -16.40 -0.64
N PRO A 234 23.64 -16.56 -1.64
CA PRO A 234 22.30 -16.03 -1.55
C PRO A 234 21.55 -16.62 -0.35
N VAL A 235 20.80 -15.77 0.34
CA VAL A 235 19.91 -16.19 1.42
C VAL A 235 18.70 -16.88 0.81
N ASP A 236 18.23 -17.94 1.46
CA ASP A 236 16.99 -18.62 1.08
C ASP A 236 15.82 -17.62 0.92
N PRO A 237 15.04 -17.70 -0.17
CA PRO A 237 13.94 -16.78 -0.44
C PRO A 237 12.92 -16.65 0.69
N GLU A 238 12.64 -17.73 1.44
CA GLU A 238 11.67 -17.69 2.53
C GLU A 238 12.22 -16.94 3.74
N ILE A 239 13.51 -17.12 4.05
CA ILE A 239 14.19 -16.36 5.11
C ILE A 239 14.27 -14.88 4.72
N ALA A 240 14.68 -14.56 3.49
CA ALA A 240 14.76 -13.19 3.00
C ALA A 240 13.39 -12.48 3.07
N ARG A 241 12.33 -13.18 2.69
CA ARG A 241 10.94 -12.70 2.79
C ARG A 241 10.51 -12.49 4.24
N ALA A 242 10.85 -13.40 5.16
CA ALA A 242 10.54 -13.26 6.58
C ALA A 242 11.22 -12.01 7.18
N VAL A 243 12.48 -11.74 6.83
CA VAL A 243 13.19 -10.51 7.23
C VAL A 243 12.46 -9.26 6.70
N CYS A 244 12.10 -9.25 5.41
CA CYS A 244 11.37 -8.15 4.79
C CYS A 244 10.02 -7.90 5.48
N ALA A 245 9.30 -8.98 5.80
CA ALA A 245 8.01 -8.94 6.49
C ALA A 245 8.11 -8.36 7.91
N VAL A 246 9.14 -8.72 8.69
CA VAL A 246 9.38 -8.16 10.02
C VAL A 246 9.67 -6.66 9.95
N ILE A 247 10.51 -6.23 9.01
CA ILE A 247 10.84 -4.80 8.82
C ILE A 247 9.59 -4.01 8.43
N LEU A 248 8.81 -4.51 7.46
CA LEU A 248 7.56 -3.89 7.05
C LEU A 248 6.54 -3.77 8.18
N ALA A 249 6.32 -4.86 8.91
CA ALA A 249 5.43 -4.86 10.06
C ALA A 249 5.86 -3.84 11.12
N GLY A 250 7.17 -3.72 11.39
CA GLY A 250 7.72 -2.70 12.29
C GLY A 250 7.47 -1.28 11.79
N LEU A 251 7.77 -1.00 10.52
CA LEU A 251 7.56 0.33 9.92
C LEU A 251 6.08 0.73 9.93
N PHE A 252 5.17 -0.18 9.59
CA PHE A 252 3.73 0.08 9.61
C PHE A 252 3.18 0.22 11.02
N SER A 253 3.67 -0.56 11.97
CA SER A 253 3.32 -0.40 13.38
C SER A 253 3.73 0.98 13.92
N VAL A 254 4.95 1.43 13.59
CA VAL A 254 5.43 2.77 13.97
C VAL A 254 4.61 3.87 13.30
N ARG A 255 4.26 3.72 12.02
CA ARG A 255 3.36 4.65 11.31
C ARG A 255 2.01 4.74 12.01
N THR A 256 1.37 3.60 12.27
CA THR A 256 0.07 3.53 12.95
C THR A 256 0.14 4.17 14.32
N TYR A 257 1.17 3.84 15.11
CA TYR A 257 1.40 4.46 16.41
C TYR A 257 1.48 5.99 16.31
N LYS A 258 2.28 6.53 15.38
CA LYS A 258 2.43 7.97 15.19
C LYS A 258 1.11 8.65 14.80
N ILE A 259 0.31 8.03 13.93
CA ILE A 259 -0.97 8.60 13.49
C ILE A 259 -1.93 8.75 14.68
N PHE A 260 -2.09 7.70 15.49
CA PHE A 260 -3.03 7.72 16.61
C PHE A 260 -2.50 8.48 17.84
N ALA A 261 -1.21 8.37 18.16
CA ALA A 261 -0.61 9.09 19.28
C ALA A 261 -0.59 10.62 19.07
N VAL A 262 -0.54 11.09 17.81
CA VAL A 262 -0.67 12.52 17.49
C VAL A 262 -2.14 12.97 17.52
N ALA A 263 -3.07 12.09 17.11
CA ALA A 263 -4.51 12.38 17.14
C ALA A 263 -5.03 12.60 18.57
N GLU A 264 -4.59 11.78 19.53
CA GLU A 264 -4.95 11.91 20.95
C GLU A 264 -4.48 13.23 21.60
N LYS A 265 -3.41 13.83 21.06
CA LYS A 265 -2.81 15.05 21.62
C LYS A 265 -3.40 16.36 21.10
N LYS A 266 -4.28 16.35 20.09
CA LYS A 266 -4.91 17.59 19.61
C LYS A 266 -6.07 17.98 20.54
N PRO A 267 -5.99 19.11 21.28
CA PRO A 267 -7.10 19.56 22.09
C PRO A 267 -8.29 19.92 21.19
N ALA A 268 -9.50 19.53 21.60
CA ALA A 268 -10.74 19.90 20.95
C ALA A 268 -10.79 21.43 20.78
N VAL A 269 -10.88 21.89 19.53
CA VAL A 269 -11.08 23.31 19.23
C VAL A 269 -12.40 23.72 19.88
N LYS A 270 -12.34 24.59 20.90
CA LYS A 270 -13.53 25.14 21.54
C LYS A 270 -14.37 25.83 20.47
N ALA A 271 -15.63 25.39 20.33
CA ALA A 271 -16.60 26.04 19.46
C ALA A 271 -16.66 27.54 19.78
N PRO A 272 -16.76 28.43 18.78
CA PRO A 272 -16.90 29.85 19.01
C PRO A 272 -18.18 30.09 19.80
N SER A 273 -18.04 30.64 21.02
CA SER A 273 -19.18 31.04 21.85
C SER A 273 -20.01 32.06 21.07
N GLU A 274 -21.23 31.67 20.73
CA GLU A 274 -22.23 32.54 20.13
C GLU A 274 -22.48 33.72 21.09
N LYS A 275 -21.95 34.90 20.73
CA LYS A 275 -22.25 36.13 21.47
C LYS A 275 -23.70 36.49 21.17
N VAL A 276 -24.60 36.06 22.05
CA VAL A 276 -25.97 36.56 22.10
C VAL A 276 -25.91 38.08 22.25
N LYS A 277 -26.27 38.79 21.18
CA LYS A 277 -26.54 40.23 21.26
C LYS A 277 -27.94 40.40 21.84
N THR A 278 -28.03 40.72 23.12
CA THR A 278 -29.25 41.30 23.69
C THR A 278 -29.44 42.70 23.11
N GLN A 279 -30.58 42.90 22.44
CA GLN A 279 -31.17 44.22 22.20
C GLN A 279 -32.01 44.62 23.42
#